data_AF-A0AAU5J3Y5-F1
#
_entry.id   AF-A0AAU5J3Y5-F1
#
_cell.length_a   1.000
_cell.length_b   1.000
_cell.length_c   1.000
_cell.angle_alpha   90.00
_cell.angle_beta   90.00
_cell.angle_gamma   90.00
#
_symmetry.space_group_name_H-M   'P 1'
#
loop_
_entity.id
_entity.type
_entity.pdbx_description
1 polymer ?
#
loop_
_entity_poly.entity_id
_entity_poly.type
_entity_poly.pdbx_seq_one_letter_code
_entity_poly.pdbx_strand_id
1 'polypeptide(L)'
;MADAFPPPEEWDAAATGCRPTADHFRNERFEPGLRRVFRSVVTDRIPTDERPPHSALLFGPESGPFASDREFASDFYNDIHHQGTSNAYTAQAVPMVAALASDERVPADERASLTTLLFRIAAETDLLSADAWPRQHPQADPAAAARARAAVRRALPELAARWDTASLDARLALAALCAGFPEEPASLPLLERAGALAEDLHDSRPLSGFLRFARLTVTAPEEALHARVDELTASYWRTSPCELPARQRAVHLLDQMLAWLRWKVLPNLTE
;
A
#
# COMPACT_ATOMS: atom_id res chain seq x y z
N MET A 1 -1.64 9.73 -21.73
CA MET A 1 -1.74 9.18 -20.35
C MET A 1 -3.15 8.63 -20.09
N ALA A 2 -4.21 9.19 -20.70
CA ALA A 2 -5.56 8.58 -20.78
C ALA A 2 -5.73 7.45 -21.82
N ASP A 3 -4.63 6.84 -22.26
CA ASP A 3 -4.63 5.58 -23.04
C ASP A 3 -3.82 4.48 -22.32
N ALA A 4 -3.45 4.72 -21.05
CA ALA A 4 -2.48 3.90 -20.32
C ALA A 4 -3.13 2.76 -19.53
N PHE A 5 -4.43 2.83 -19.25
CA PHE A 5 -5.16 1.85 -18.46
C PHE A 5 -6.37 1.33 -19.27
N PRO A 6 -6.79 0.07 -19.11
CA PRO A 6 -8.01 -0.45 -19.74
C PRO A 6 -9.28 -0.01 -18.98
N PRO A 7 -10.47 -0.04 -19.61
CA PRO A 7 -11.74 0.35 -18.98
C PRO A 7 -12.10 -0.56 -17.78
N PRO A 8 -12.87 -0.03 -16.79
CA PRO A 8 -13.13 -0.68 -15.50
C PRO A 8 -13.94 -1.98 -15.55
N GLU A 9 -14.65 -2.24 -16.66
CA GLU A 9 -15.43 -3.48 -16.85
C GLU A 9 -14.52 -4.74 -16.85
N GLU A 10 -13.22 -4.58 -17.10
CA GLU A 10 -12.22 -5.65 -17.02
C GLU A 10 -11.64 -5.84 -15.59
N TRP A 11 -12.08 -5.04 -14.62
CA TRP A 11 -11.52 -4.95 -13.27
C TRP A 11 -12.40 -5.63 -12.21
N ASP A 12 -13.72 -5.74 -12.42
CA ASP A 12 -14.69 -6.32 -11.47
C ASP A 12 -14.47 -7.82 -11.18
N ALA A 13 -13.68 -8.52 -12.00
CA ALA A 13 -13.25 -9.89 -11.72
C ALA A 13 -12.15 -9.99 -10.65
N ALA A 14 -11.55 -8.87 -10.20
CA ALA A 14 -10.44 -8.86 -9.25
C ALA A 14 -10.88 -9.02 -7.78
N ALA A 15 -12.12 -8.65 -7.44
CA ALA A 15 -12.60 -8.62 -6.06
C ALA A 15 -13.26 -9.95 -5.61
N THR A 16 -13.62 -10.83 -6.54
CA THR A 16 -14.41 -12.04 -6.26
C THR A 16 -14.00 -13.21 -7.14
N GLY A 17 -12.85 -13.84 -6.86
CA GLY A 17 -12.66 -15.21 -7.34
C GLY A 17 -11.23 -15.66 -7.56
N CYS A 18 -10.68 -16.38 -6.58
CA CYS A 18 -10.09 -17.68 -6.83
C CYS A 18 -10.18 -18.50 -5.53
N ARG A 19 -11.24 -19.31 -5.38
CA ARG A 19 -11.20 -20.51 -4.55
C ARG A 19 -10.78 -21.67 -5.46
N PRO A 20 -9.58 -22.25 -5.30
CA PRO A 20 -9.33 -23.60 -5.77
C PRO A 20 -9.91 -24.59 -4.75
N THR A 21 -10.45 -25.66 -5.28
CA THR A 21 -11.05 -26.80 -4.59
C THR A 21 -10.11 -27.42 -3.57
N ALA A 22 -10.69 -27.85 -2.44
CA ALA A 22 -10.00 -28.54 -1.36
C ALA A 22 -9.43 -29.87 -1.85
N ASP A 23 -8.13 -29.91 -2.14
CA ASP A 23 -7.37 -31.14 -2.20
C ASP A 23 -6.71 -31.41 -0.83
N HIS A 24 -6.78 -32.69 -0.44
CA HIS A 24 -6.32 -33.23 0.84
C HIS A 24 -4.89 -32.81 1.20
N PHE A 25 -4.73 -31.98 2.23
CA PHE A 25 -3.43 -31.79 2.90
C PHE A 25 -3.44 -32.45 4.29
N ARG A 26 -2.43 -33.30 4.51
CA ARG A 26 -2.09 -33.85 5.82
C ARG A 26 -1.75 -32.71 6.77
N ASN A 27 -2.28 -32.78 7.98
CA ASN A 27 -2.05 -31.85 9.09
C ASN A 27 -0.61 -31.93 9.62
N GLU A 28 0.35 -31.39 8.89
CA GLU A 28 1.67 -31.06 9.47
C GLU A 28 1.76 -29.54 9.55
N ARG A 29 1.59 -29.02 10.77
CA ARG A 29 1.71 -27.59 11.07
C ARG A 29 3.19 -27.23 11.11
N PHE A 30 3.63 -26.33 10.24
CA PHE A 30 5.01 -25.83 10.21
C PHE A 30 5.03 -24.33 10.49
N GLU A 31 6.15 -23.82 11.01
CA GLU A 31 6.38 -22.39 11.07
C GLU A 31 6.61 -21.84 9.64
N PRO A 32 5.80 -20.89 9.16
CA PRO A 32 6.03 -20.27 7.85
C PRO A 32 7.39 -19.56 7.80
N GLY A 33 8.12 -19.70 6.69
CA GLY A 33 9.45 -19.10 6.52
C GLY A 33 9.42 -17.58 6.65
N LEU A 34 8.36 -16.96 6.13
CA LEU A 34 8.14 -15.51 6.21
C LEU A 34 7.96 -15.05 7.66
N ARG A 35 7.22 -15.82 8.47
CA ARG A 35 7.04 -15.53 9.91
C ARG A 35 8.37 -15.51 10.64
N ARG A 36 9.27 -16.45 10.34
CA ARG A 36 10.63 -16.50 10.92
C ARG A 36 11.46 -15.28 10.53
N VAL A 37 11.44 -14.90 9.25
CA VAL A 37 12.13 -13.70 8.75
C VAL A 37 11.59 -12.46 9.45
N PHE A 38 10.27 -12.28 9.51
CA PHE A 38 9.65 -11.14 10.18
C PHE A 38 10.02 -11.09 11.66
N ARG A 39 9.96 -12.23 12.37
CA ARG A 39 10.37 -12.32 13.77
C ARG A 39 11.82 -11.89 13.97
N SER A 40 12.74 -12.35 13.10
CA SER A 40 14.16 -11.98 13.18
C SER A 40 14.35 -10.48 12.99
N VAL A 41 13.74 -9.88 11.96
CA VAL A 41 13.83 -8.44 11.72
C VAL A 41 13.28 -7.63 12.89
N VAL A 42 12.10 -7.98 13.39
CA VAL A 42 11.48 -7.27 14.52
C VAL A 42 12.29 -7.44 15.80
N THR A 43 12.93 -8.60 15.99
CA THR A 43 13.80 -8.82 17.16
C THR A 43 15.00 -7.88 17.15
N ASP A 44 15.62 -7.68 15.98
CA ASP A 44 16.81 -6.85 15.86
C ASP A 44 16.51 -5.35 15.82
N ARG A 45 15.34 -4.96 15.30
CA ARG A 45 14.99 -3.56 15.02
C ARG A 45 14.11 -2.93 16.09
N ILE A 46 13.34 -3.72 16.84
CA ILE A 46 12.35 -3.21 17.80
C ILE A 46 12.62 -3.77 19.21
N PRO A 47 12.98 -2.91 20.18
CA PRO A 47 13.13 -3.30 21.58
C PRO A 47 11.91 -4.04 22.10
N THR A 48 12.12 -5.06 22.94
CA THR A 48 11.04 -5.95 23.41
C THR A 48 9.90 -5.19 24.10
N ASP A 49 10.22 -4.13 24.84
CA ASP A 49 9.29 -3.25 25.56
C ASP A 49 8.54 -2.25 24.66
N GLU A 50 9.00 -2.06 23.42
CA GLU A 50 8.39 -1.20 22.42
C GLU A 50 7.57 -1.98 21.38
N ARG A 51 7.52 -3.32 21.47
CA ARG A 51 6.80 -4.15 20.50
C ARG A 51 5.28 -3.93 20.61
N PRO A 52 4.60 -3.67 19.48
CA PRO A 52 3.16 -3.46 19.49
C PRO A 52 2.40 -4.76 19.77
N PRO A 53 1.13 -4.69 20.21
CA PRO A 53 0.29 -5.88 20.39
C PRO A 53 0.23 -6.79 19.15
N HIS A 54 0.22 -6.21 17.94
CA HIS A 54 0.23 -6.92 16.65
C HIS A 54 1.47 -7.82 16.44
N SER A 55 2.54 -7.63 17.22
CA SER A 55 3.70 -8.51 17.18
C SER A 55 3.41 -9.91 17.77
N ALA A 56 2.27 -10.11 18.46
CA ALA A 56 1.88 -11.39 19.01
C ALA A 56 1.83 -12.51 17.96
N LEU A 57 1.42 -12.22 16.72
CA LEU A 57 1.45 -13.20 15.62
C LEU A 57 2.88 -13.63 15.27
N LEU A 58 3.88 -12.78 15.49
CA LEU A 58 5.30 -13.13 15.28
C LEU A 58 5.83 -14.01 16.41
N PHE A 59 5.53 -13.66 17.66
CA PHE A 59 6.15 -14.25 18.85
C PHE A 59 5.29 -15.31 19.58
N GLY A 60 4.08 -15.59 19.08
CA GLY A 60 3.26 -16.71 19.57
C GLY A 60 3.89 -18.09 19.32
N PRO A 61 3.25 -19.18 19.74
CA PRO A 61 3.80 -20.54 19.63
C PRO A 61 4.33 -20.89 18.22
N GLU A 62 5.45 -21.62 18.14
CA GLU A 62 6.10 -22.01 16.88
C GLU A 62 5.26 -22.95 16.03
N SER A 63 4.47 -23.83 16.68
CA SER A 63 3.37 -24.56 16.05
C SER A 63 2.21 -23.60 15.77
N GLY A 64 2.43 -22.66 14.86
CA GLY A 64 1.43 -21.69 14.45
C GLY A 64 0.22 -22.36 13.78
N PRO A 65 -0.91 -21.65 13.68
CA PRO A 65 -2.10 -22.16 13.01
C PRO A 65 -2.00 -22.17 11.48
N PHE A 66 -0.97 -21.57 10.89
CA PHE A 66 -0.92 -21.28 9.46
C PHE A 66 -0.49 -22.48 8.62
N ALA A 67 -1.17 -22.69 7.50
CA ALA A 67 -0.83 -23.69 6.49
C ALA A 67 0.18 -23.18 5.45
N SER A 68 0.44 -21.86 5.37
CA SER A 68 1.37 -21.27 4.41
C SER A 68 1.89 -19.87 4.80
N ASP A 69 2.94 -19.39 4.13
CA ASP A 69 3.41 -17.99 4.22
C ASP A 69 2.33 -16.99 3.80
N ARG A 70 1.53 -17.34 2.79
CA ARG A 70 0.43 -16.51 2.30
C ARG A 70 -0.66 -16.32 3.34
N GLU A 71 -1.05 -17.40 4.02
CA GLU A 71 -2.04 -17.34 5.09
C GLU A 71 -1.53 -16.50 6.26
N PHE A 72 -0.28 -16.71 6.67
CA PHE A 72 0.37 -15.88 7.68
C PHE A 72 0.40 -14.39 7.30
N ALA A 73 0.83 -14.05 6.08
CA ALA A 73 0.90 -12.68 5.61
C ALA A 73 -0.49 -12.02 5.59
N SER A 74 -1.50 -12.74 5.11
CA SER A 74 -2.90 -12.27 5.10
C SER A 74 -3.38 -11.93 6.51
N ASP A 75 -3.20 -12.84 7.46
CA ASP A 75 -3.63 -12.62 8.84
C ASP A 75 -2.81 -11.51 9.52
N PHE A 76 -1.50 -11.45 9.27
CA PHE A 76 -0.61 -10.42 9.81
C PHE A 76 -0.99 -9.02 9.33
N TYR A 77 -1.26 -8.84 8.04
CA TYR A 77 -1.69 -7.55 7.48
C TYR A 77 -3.09 -7.17 7.96
N ASN A 78 -4.00 -8.13 8.02
CA ASN A 78 -5.37 -7.91 8.48
C ASN A 78 -5.47 -7.63 9.99
N ASP A 79 -4.53 -8.13 10.80
CA ASP A 79 -4.44 -7.78 12.22
C ASP A 79 -4.07 -6.29 12.38
N ILE A 80 -3.14 -5.79 11.56
CA ILE A 80 -2.63 -4.40 11.62
C ILE A 80 -3.63 -3.37 11.10
N HIS A 81 -4.28 -3.65 9.96
CA HIS A 81 -5.21 -2.75 9.29
C HIS A 81 -6.47 -3.50 8.86
N HIS A 82 -7.27 -3.87 9.85
CA HIS A 82 -8.43 -4.73 9.68
C HIS A 82 -9.46 -4.11 8.73
N GLN A 83 -9.70 -4.79 7.61
CA GLN A 83 -10.65 -4.34 6.58
C GLN A 83 -10.44 -2.87 6.12
N GLY A 84 -9.19 -2.40 6.15
CA GLY A 84 -8.87 -1.02 5.76
C GLY A 84 -9.16 0.04 6.82
N THR A 85 -9.36 -0.36 8.08
CA THR A 85 -9.63 0.58 9.19
C THR A 85 -8.57 0.51 10.29
N SER A 86 -8.22 1.67 10.85
CA SER A 86 -7.26 1.81 11.94
C SER A 86 -7.95 1.60 13.28
N ASN A 87 -7.33 0.81 14.15
CA ASN A 87 -7.75 0.65 15.53
C ASN A 87 -6.82 1.42 16.49
N ALA A 88 -7.08 1.34 17.79
CA ALA A 88 -6.29 2.03 18.81
C ALA A 88 -4.78 1.69 18.80
N TYR A 89 -4.41 0.54 18.25
CA TYR A 89 -3.05 0.01 18.23
C TYR A 89 -2.36 0.13 16.86
N THR A 90 -3.08 0.45 15.77
CA THR A 90 -2.51 0.51 14.41
C THR A 90 -1.31 1.46 14.35
N ALA A 91 -1.38 2.63 15.00
CA ALA A 91 -0.27 3.58 15.06
C ALA A 91 1.00 3.00 15.72
N GLN A 92 0.86 2.09 16.69
CA GLN A 92 1.98 1.42 17.35
C GLN A 92 2.60 0.33 16.46
N ALA A 93 1.81 -0.24 15.53
CA ALA A 93 2.32 -1.22 14.57
C ALA A 93 3.17 -0.60 13.46
N VAL A 94 2.97 0.67 13.14
CA VAL A 94 3.63 1.33 12.00
C VAL A 94 5.17 1.23 12.04
N PRO A 95 5.88 1.48 13.16
CA PRO A 95 7.33 1.30 13.20
C PRO A 95 7.78 -0.13 12.87
N MET A 96 7.03 -1.14 13.33
CA MET A 96 7.29 -2.54 13.01
C MET A 96 7.10 -2.81 11.51
N VAL A 97 6.02 -2.32 10.91
CA VAL A 97 5.76 -2.46 9.47
C VAL A 97 6.83 -1.75 8.63
N ALA A 98 7.25 -0.54 9.03
CA ALA A 98 8.30 0.21 8.36
C ALA A 98 9.67 -0.49 8.43
N ALA A 99 10.00 -1.09 9.59
CA ALA A 99 11.21 -1.88 9.75
C ALA A 99 11.20 -3.08 8.80
N LEU A 100 10.08 -3.81 8.72
CA LEU A 100 9.93 -4.94 7.79
C LEU A 100 10.01 -4.49 6.31
N ALA A 101 9.37 -3.38 5.96
CA ALA A 101 9.38 -2.85 4.60
C ALA A 101 10.78 -2.41 4.13
N SER A 102 11.67 -2.07 5.08
CA SER A 102 13.00 -1.51 4.79
C SER A 102 14.13 -2.54 4.82
N ASP A 103 13.91 -3.71 5.45
CA ASP A 103 14.94 -4.72 5.71
C ASP A 103 15.10 -5.72 4.55
N GLU A 104 16.32 -5.89 4.04
CA GLU A 104 16.59 -6.70 2.85
C GLU A 104 16.37 -8.21 3.06
N ARG A 105 16.31 -8.67 4.32
CA ARG A 105 15.98 -10.06 4.64
C ARG A 105 14.53 -10.41 4.28
N VAL A 106 13.64 -9.42 4.28
CA VAL A 106 12.24 -9.60 3.85
C VAL A 106 12.18 -9.72 2.33
N PRO A 107 11.49 -10.72 1.75
CA PRO A 107 11.35 -10.85 0.29
C PRO A 107 10.85 -9.56 -0.38
N ALA A 108 11.32 -9.28 -1.60
CA ALA A 108 11.02 -8.02 -2.29
C ALA A 108 9.51 -7.76 -2.45
N ASP A 109 8.74 -8.79 -2.80
CA ASP A 109 7.28 -8.69 -2.95
C ASP A 109 6.59 -8.38 -1.62
N GLU A 110 7.12 -8.90 -0.51
CA GLU A 110 6.59 -8.62 0.82
C GLU A 110 6.95 -7.22 1.29
N ARG A 111 8.16 -6.72 0.96
CA ARG A 111 8.49 -5.30 1.20
C ARG A 111 7.56 -4.37 0.43
N ALA A 112 7.20 -4.72 -0.80
CA ALA A 112 6.21 -3.97 -1.57
C ALA A 112 4.83 -4.02 -0.92
N SER A 113 4.35 -5.19 -0.49
CA SER A 113 3.09 -5.36 0.26
C SER A 113 3.05 -4.53 1.55
N LEU A 114 4.11 -4.55 2.34
CA LEU A 114 4.23 -3.75 3.57
C LEU A 114 4.24 -2.25 3.27
N THR A 115 4.88 -1.82 2.18
CA THR A 115 4.86 -0.41 1.75
C THR A 115 3.47 0.01 1.27
N THR A 116 2.76 -0.85 0.54
CA THR A 116 1.34 -0.63 0.19
C THR A 116 0.47 -0.53 1.43
N LEU A 117 0.69 -1.39 2.44
CA LEU A 117 -0.03 -1.32 3.71
C LEU A 117 0.18 0.02 4.41
N LEU A 118 1.42 0.53 4.47
CA LEU A 118 1.73 1.85 5.02
C LEU A 118 1.04 2.98 4.26
N PHE A 119 0.99 2.91 2.93
CA PHE A 119 0.23 3.85 2.11
C PHE A 119 -1.26 3.82 2.46
N ARG A 120 -1.88 2.64 2.54
CA ARG A 120 -3.31 2.51 2.86
C ARG A 120 -3.65 2.96 4.28
N ILE A 121 -2.79 2.71 5.26
CA ILE A 121 -2.93 3.25 6.63
C ILE A 121 -2.87 4.78 6.59
N ALA A 122 -1.90 5.36 5.86
CA ALA A 122 -1.79 6.81 5.77
C ALA A 122 -2.96 7.47 5.02
N ALA A 123 -3.49 6.78 4.01
CA ALA A 123 -4.55 7.25 3.14
C ALA A 123 -5.96 6.93 3.65
N GLU A 124 -6.11 6.20 4.76
CA GLU A 124 -7.40 5.64 5.23
C GLU A 124 -8.54 6.65 5.21
N THR A 125 -8.33 7.86 5.74
CA THR A 125 -9.38 8.88 5.76
C THR A 125 -9.83 9.26 4.34
N ASP A 126 -8.88 9.43 3.42
CA ASP A 126 -9.17 9.80 2.03
C ASP A 126 -9.85 8.63 1.29
N LEU A 127 -9.41 7.39 1.53
CA LEU A 127 -9.98 6.18 0.93
C LEU A 127 -11.41 5.92 1.42
N LEU A 128 -11.64 5.92 2.74
CA LEU A 128 -12.96 5.66 3.31
C LEU A 128 -13.96 6.77 2.97
N SER A 129 -13.49 8.03 2.86
CA SER A 129 -14.33 9.12 2.37
C SER A 129 -14.75 8.93 0.91
N ALA A 130 -13.85 8.44 0.06
CA ALA A 130 -14.18 8.10 -1.33
C ALA A 130 -15.16 6.94 -1.43
N ASP A 131 -14.95 5.87 -0.67
CA ASP A 131 -15.78 4.66 -0.72
C ASP A 131 -17.18 4.84 -0.14
N ALA A 132 -17.32 5.63 0.92
CA ALA A 132 -18.59 5.75 1.67
C ALA A 132 -19.45 6.95 1.26
N TRP A 133 -18.95 7.85 0.40
CA TRP A 133 -19.63 9.12 0.06
C TRP A 133 -21.09 8.91 -0.39
N PRO A 134 -22.04 9.78 0.04
CA PRO A 134 -21.87 10.94 0.94
C PRO A 134 -21.96 10.59 2.43
N ARG A 135 -21.91 9.31 2.79
CA ARG A 135 -22.00 8.83 4.17
C ARG A 135 -20.61 8.72 4.78
N GLN A 136 -20.57 8.70 6.11
CA GLN A 136 -19.37 8.31 6.84
C GLN A 136 -19.30 6.78 6.93
N HIS A 137 -18.12 6.20 6.75
CA HIS A 137 -17.92 4.77 6.95
C HIS A 137 -18.21 4.41 8.43
N PRO A 138 -19.07 3.42 8.71
CA PRO A 138 -19.60 3.17 10.06
C PRO A 138 -18.52 2.73 11.07
N GLN A 139 -17.39 2.22 10.58
CA GLN A 139 -16.27 1.75 11.39
C GLN A 139 -15.08 2.71 11.40
N ALA A 140 -15.17 3.87 10.74
CA ALA A 140 -14.07 4.83 10.75
C ALA A 140 -13.87 5.41 12.15
N ASP A 141 -12.64 5.32 12.67
CA ASP A 141 -12.16 6.07 13.83
C ASP A 141 -11.17 7.15 13.36
N PRO A 142 -11.62 8.40 13.13
CA PRO A 142 -10.76 9.46 12.63
C PRO A 142 -9.56 9.76 13.54
N ALA A 143 -9.70 9.54 14.86
CA ALA A 143 -8.62 9.79 15.81
C ALA A 143 -7.55 8.69 15.72
N ALA A 144 -7.95 7.43 15.55
CA ALA A 144 -7.02 6.34 15.28
C ALA A 144 -6.31 6.53 13.93
N ALA A 145 -7.06 6.83 12.86
CA ALA A 145 -6.51 7.10 11.54
C ALA A 145 -5.49 8.25 11.56
N ALA A 146 -5.80 9.37 12.24
CA ALA A 146 -4.88 10.49 12.38
C ALA A 146 -3.58 10.12 13.12
N ARG A 147 -3.67 9.33 14.19
CA ARG A 147 -2.47 8.82 14.90
C ARG A 147 -1.66 7.88 14.02
N ALA A 148 -2.31 7.00 13.27
CA ALA A 148 -1.65 6.05 12.38
C ALA A 148 -0.95 6.78 11.23
N ARG A 149 -1.63 7.72 10.57
CA ARG A 149 -1.06 8.61 9.55
C ARG A 149 0.16 9.38 10.08
N ALA A 150 0.09 9.92 11.30
CA ALA A 150 1.22 10.61 11.92
C ALA A 150 2.40 9.68 12.21
N ALA A 151 2.15 8.40 12.54
CA ALA A 151 3.20 7.41 12.70
C ALA A 151 3.86 7.05 11.35
N VAL A 152 3.07 6.90 10.27
CA VAL A 152 3.60 6.61 8.92
C VAL A 152 4.48 7.75 8.44
N ARG A 153 4.03 8.98 8.67
CA ARG A 153 4.77 10.20 8.37
C ARG A 153 6.18 10.21 8.98
N ARG A 154 6.33 9.76 10.23
CA ARG A 154 7.63 9.67 10.91
C ARG A 154 8.55 8.61 10.31
N ALA A 155 7.99 7.54 9.75
CA ALA A 155 8.76 6.47 9.10
C ALA A 155 9.16 6.83 7.66
N LEU A 156 8.53 7.83 7.06
CA LEU A 156 8.69 8.18 5.65
C LEU A 156 10.15 8.45 5.23
N PRO A 157 10.99 9.17 6.01
CA PRO A 157 12.37 9.42 5.60
C PRO A 157 13.20 8.12 5.44
N GLU A 158 13.04 7.16 6.34
CA GLU A 158 13.74 5.86 6.27
C GLU A 158 13.28 5.07 5.04
N LEU A 159 11.97 5.00 4.80
CA LEU A 159 11.38 4.33 3.64
C LEU A 159 11.84 4.97 2.33
N ALA A 160 11.83 6.31 2.25
CA ALA A 160 12.22 7.05 1.06
C ALA A 160 13.73 6.91 0.72
N ALA A 161 14.57 6.66 1.73
CA ALA A 161 15.99 6.39 1.54
C ALA A 161 16.24 5.03 0.84
N ARG A 162 15.27 4.11 0.83
CA ARG A 162 15.37 2.79 0.19
C ARG A 162 15.04 2.78 -1.30
N TRP A 163 14.59 3.91 -1.85
CA TRP A 163 14.15 4.03 -3.25
C TRP A 163 15.08 3.34 -4.27
N ASP A 164 16.38 3.62 -4.20
CA ASP A 164 17.34 3.13 -5.21
C ASP A 164 17.54 1.61 -5.13
N THR A 165 17.37 1.02 -3.95
CA THR A 165 17.46 -0.43 -3.71
C THR A 165 16.12 -1.16 -3.79
N ALA A 166 15.01 -0.43 -3.87
CA ALA A 166 13.67 -1.00 -3.89
C ALA A 166 13.35 -1.66 -5.24
N SER A 167 12.58 -2.75 -5.20
CA SER A 167 11.97 -3.34 -6.40
C SER A 167 11.02 -2.34 -7.05
N LEU A 168 10.67 -2.58 -8.32
CA LEU A 168 9.72 -1.71 -9.03
C LEU A 168 8.37 -1.60 -8.30
N ASP A 169 7.80 -2.71 -7.83
CA ASP A 169 6.54 -2.70 -7.05
C ASP A 169 6.66 -1.83 -5.78
N ALA A 170 7.75 -1.98 -5.03
CA ALA A 170 7.99 -1.17 -3.84
C ALA A 170 8.20 0.32 -4.19
N ARG A 171 8.82 0.64 -5.33
CA ARG A 171 8.95 2.03 -5.82
C ARG A 171 7.59 2.63 -6.18
N LEU A 172 6.68 1.87 -6.80
CA LEU A 172 5.32 2.34 -7.06
C LEU A 172 4.59 2.65 -5.74
N ALA A 173 4.68 1.73 -4.76
CA ALA A 173 4.08 1.94 -3.44
C ALA A 173 4.70 3.15 -2.69
N LEU A 174 6.02 3.34 -2.76
CA LEU A 174 6.71 4.51 -2.18
C LEU A 174 6.27 5.82 -2.85
N ALA A 175 6.09 5.83 -4.17
CA ALA A 175 5.61 7.01 -4.88
C ALA A 175 4.18 7.40 -4.44
N ALA A 176 3.27 6.43 -4.32
CA ALA A 176 1.94 6.67 -3.77
C ALA A 176 1.98 7.15 -2.31
N LEU A 177 2.85 6.57 -1.49
CA LEU A 177 3.05 6.98 -0.11
C LEU A 177 3.52 8.45 -0.01
N CYS A 178 4.54 8.84 -0.78
CA CYS A 178 5.01 10.23 -0.81
C CYS A 178 3.99 11.20 -1.38
N ALA A 179 3.19 10.79 -2.36
CA ALA A 179 2.06 11.56 -2.86
C ALA A 179 1.02 11.86 -1.76
N GLY A 180 0.83 10.93 -0.82
CA GLY A 180 -0.01 11.12 0.37
C GLY A 180 0.56 12.11 1.40
N PHE A 181 1.84 12.49 1.32
CA PHE A 181 2.52 13.38 2.27
C PHE A 181 3.28 14.52 1.56
N PRO A 182 2.58 15.43 0.85
CA PRO A 182 3.22 16.51 0.08
C PRO A 182 4.08 17.45 0.94
N GLU A 183 3.72 17.63 2.21
CA GLU A 183 4.42 18.51 3.15
C GLU A 183 5.70 17.91 3.74
N GLU A 184 5.93 16.60 3.54
CA GLU A 184 7.12 15.96 4.10
C GLU A 184 8.35 16.21 3.22
N PRO A 185 9.49 16.65 3.79
CA PRO A 185 10.69 17.01 3.01
C PRO A 185 11.23 15.89 2.11
N ALA A 186 10.99 14.63 2.49
CA ALA A 186 11.43 13.47 1.71
C ALA A 186 10.56 13.21 0.45
N SER A 187 9.34 13.76 0.38
CA SER A 187 8.37 13.42 -0.65
C SER A 187 8.72 13.99 -2.02
N LEU A 188 8.99 15.29 -2.11
CA LEU A 188 9.28 15.92 -3.41
C LEU A 188 10.53 15.34 -4.09
N PRO A 189 11.69 15.18 -3.42
CA PRO A 189 12.87 14.56 -4.04
C PRO A 189 12.63 13.12 -4.49
N LEU A 190 11.82 12.34 -3.77
CA LEU A 190 11.45 10.99 -4.20
C LEU A 190 10.54 11.03 -5.43
N LEU A 191 9.55 11.93 -5.47
CA LEU A 191 8.65 12.07 -6.61
C LEU A 191 9.34 12.61 -7.86
N GLU A 192 10.41 13.42 -7.72
CA GLU A 192 11.28 13.78 -8.83
C GLU A 192 12.02 12.57 -9.41
N ARG A 193 12.56 11.70 -8.55
CA ARG A 193 13.16 10.42 -8.96
C ARG A 193 12.13 9.48 -9.60
N ALA A 194 10.89 9.45 -9.09
CA ALA A 194 9.77 8.74 -9.69
C ALA A 194 9.46 9.28 -11.10
N GLY A 195 9.55 10.60 -11.29
CA GLY A 195 9.42 11.25 -12.60
C GLY A 195 10.50 10.78 -13.58
N ALA A 196 11.76 10.72 -13.16
CA ALA A 196 12.85 10.20 -13.99
C ALA A 196 12.62 8.73 -14.37
N LEU A 197 12.24 7.88 -13.40
CA LEU A 197 11.90 6.48 -13.66
C LEU A 197 10.71 6.34 -14.64
N ALA A 198 9.75 7.26 -14.61
CA ALA A 198 8.64 7.25 -15.54
C ALA A 198 9.06 7.52 -17.00
N GLU A 199 10.11 8.32 -17.20
CA GLU A 199 10.70 8.53 -18.52
C GLU A 199 11.45 7.30 -19.00
N ASP A 200 12.18 6.60 -18.12
CA ASP A 200 12.83 5.33 -18.46
C ASP A 200 11.79 4.25 -18.84
N LEU A 201 10.65 4.23 -18.15
CA LEU A 201 9.54 3.29 -18.36
C LEU A 201 8.54 3.75 -19.45
N HIS A 202 8.92 4.67 -20.34
CA HIS A 202 8.02 5.27 -21.33
C HIS A 202 7.23 4.24 -22.17
N ASP A 203 7.85 3.11 -22.54
CA ASP A 203 7.20 2.04 -23.30
C ASP A 203 6.11 1.31 -22.49
N SER A 204 6.23 1.27 -21.16
CA SER A 204 5.18 0.80 -20.26
C SER A 204 4.27 1.96 -19.84
N ARG A 205 3.29 2.26 -20.70
CA ARG A 205 2.32 3.33 -20.48
C ARG A 205 1.63 3.26 -19.10
N PRO A 206 1.20 2.11 -18.56
CA PRO A 206 0.57 2.07 -17.25
C PRO A 206 1.53 2.42 -16.10
N LEU A 207 2.75 1.88 -16.12
CA LEU A 207 3.75 2.15 -15.07
C LEU A 207 4.20 3.61 -15.08
N SER A 208 4.57 4.13 -16.26
CA SER A 208 4.95 5.54 -16.41
C SER A 208 3.80 6.49 -16.10
N GLY A 209 2.56 6.12 -16.47
CA GLY A 209 1.35 6.87 -16.15
C GLY A 209 1.11 7.00 -14.64
N PHE A 210 1.28 5.90 -13.89
CA PHE A 210 1.18 5.92 -12.44
C PHE A 210 2.21 6.84 -11.78
N LEU A 211 3.49 6.70 -12.14
CA LEU A 211 4.56 7.51 -11.54
C LEU A 211 4.41 9.00 -11.86
N ARG A 212 4.02 9.33 -13.10
CA ARG A 212 3.71 10.72 -13.49
C ARG A 212 2.52 11.27 -12.72
N PHE A 213 1.47 10.46 -12.51
CA PHE A 213 0.31 10.86 -11.75
C PHE A 213 0.64 11.09 -10.27
N ALA A 214 1.39 10.18 -9.64
CA ALA A 214 1.87 10.33 -8.26
C ALA A 214 2.63 11.65 -8.07
N ARG A 215 3.57 11.97 -8.98
CA ARG A 215 4.28 13.26 -8.96
C ARG A 215 3.33 14.45 -9.13
N LEU A 216 2.40 14.37 -10.08
CA LEU A 216 1.43 15.43 -10.38
C LEU A 216 0.59 15.80 -9.15
N THR A 217 0.22 14.83 -8.29
CA THR A 217 -0.55 15.08 -7.07
C THR A 217 0.09 16.08 -6.10
N VAL A 218 1.42 16.22 -6.15
CA VAL A 218 2.19 17.12 -5.29
C VAL A 218 2.65 18.37 -6.02
N THR A 219 3.01 18.26 -7.30
CA THR A 219 3.65 19.37 -8.03
C THR A 219 2.66 20.27 -8.79
N ALA A 220 1.45 19.80 -9.08
CA ALA A 220 0.51 20.56 -9.89
C ALA A 220 -0.29 21.58 -9.05
N PRO A 221 -0.64 22.74 -9.64
CA PRO A 221 -1.70 23.61 -9.12
C PRO A 221 -3.01 22.83 -8.95
N GLU A 222 -3.86 23.27 -8.03
CA GLU A 222 -5.11 22.57 -7.69
C GLU A 222 -6.04 22.41 -8.89
N GLU A 223 -6.14 23.41 -9.77
CA GLU A 223 -6.99 23.35 -10.97
C GLU A 223 -6.49 22.29 -11.96
N ALA A 224 -5.17 22.17 -12.13
CA ALA A 224 -4.57 21.17 -13.00
C ALA A 224 -4.70 19.75 -12.43
N LEU A 225 -4.57 19.59 -11.11
CA LEU A 225 -4.85 18.34 -10.43
C LEU A 225 -6.32 17.94 -10.59
N HIS A 226 -7.24 18.89 -10.40
CA HIS A 226 -8.68 18.66 -10.54
C HIS A 226 -9.03 18.18 -11.95
N ALA A 227 -8.61 18.92 -12.98
CA ALA A 227 -8.86 18.54 -14.37
C ALA A 227 -8.31 17.14 -14.70
N ARG A 228 -7.13 16.82 -14.16
CA ARG A 228 -6.52 15.51 -14.39
C ARG A 228 -7.25 14.37 -13.68
N VAL A 229 -7.65 14.60 -12.44
CA VAL A 229 -8.44 13.65 -11.65
C VAL A 229 -9.79 13.41 -12.34
N ASP A 230 -10.44 14.44 -12.88
CA ASP A 230 -11.68 14.32 -13.63
C ASP A 230 -11.52 13.50 -14.91
N GLU A 231 -10.49 13.80 -15.71
CA GLU A 231 -10.17 13.05 -16.92
C GLU A 231 -9.97 11.56 -16.60
N LEU A 232 -9.15 11.26 -15.59
CA LEU A 232 -8.90 9.91 -15.13
C LEU A 232 -10.21 9.23 -14.67
N THR A 233 -10.96 9.90 -13.78
CA THR A 233 -12.24 9.42 -13.23
C THR A 233 -13.22 9.10 -14.36
N ALA A 234 -13.39 10.00 -15.33
CA ALA A 234 -14.29 9.84 -16.46
C ALA A 234 -13.89 8.70 -17.40
N SER A 235 -12.58 8.55 -17.65
CA SER A 235 -12.06 7.51 -18.54
C SER A 235 -12.08 6.12 -17.90
N TYR A 236 -11.88 6.01 -16.59
CA TYR A 236 -11.52 4.72 -15.98
C TYR A 236 -12.13 4.41 -14.61
N TRP A 237 -12.66 5.40 -13.86
CA TRP A 237 -13.05 5.18 -12.46
C TRP A 237 -14.41 5.80 -12.13
N ARG A 238 -15.49 5.08 -12.46
CA ARG A 238 -16.89 5.53 -12.27
C ARG A 238 -17.34 5.62 -10.80
N THR A 239 -16.52 5.20 -9.83
CA THR A 239 -16.90 5.13 -8.41
C THR A 239 -16.30 6.21 -7.53
N SER A 240 -15.34 7.01 -8.03
CA SER A 240 -14.80 8.13 -7.24
C SER A 240 -15.81 9.28 -7.19
N PRO A 241 -16.25 9.74 -6.01
CA PRO A 241 -17.23 10.82 -5.92
C PRO A 241 -16.64 12.13 -6.45
N CYS A 242 -17.28 12.75 -7.44
CA CYS A 242 -16.79 13.99 -8.05
C CYS A 242 -16.75 15.18 -7.07
N GLU A 243 -17.50 15.09 -5.96
CA GLU A 243 -17.68 16.16 -4.98
C GLU A 243 -16.59 16.20 -3.90
N LEU A 244 -15.70 15.20 -3.85
CA LEU A 244 -14.56 15.21 -2.94
C LEU A 244 -13.43 16.14 -3.43
N PRO A 245 -12.63 16.72 -2.52
CA PRO A 245 -11.43 17.47 -2.87
C PRO A 245 -10.51 16.68 -3.81
N ALA A 246 -9.93 17.37 -4.80
CA ALA A 246 -9.13 16.74 -5.85
C ALA A 246 -7.97 15.89 -5.30
N ARG A 247 -7.33 16.31 -4.19
CA ARG A 247 -6.28 15.53 -3.53
C ARG A 247 -6.78 14.19 -2.97
N GLN A 248 -7.95 14.17 -2.34
CA GLN A 248 -8.51 12.92 -1.78
C GLN A 248 -8.86 11.95 -2.90
N ARG A 249 -9.48 12.45 -3.95
CA ARG A 249 -9.76 11.68 -5.17
C ARG A 249 -8.47 11.16 -5.81
N ALA A 250 -7.42 11.98 -5.88
CA ALA A 250 -6.14 11.55 -6.44
C ALA A 250 -5.48 10.41 -5.64
N VAL A 251 -5.51 10.48 -4.30
CA VAL A 251 -5.02 9.41 -3.42
C VAL A 251 -5.82 8.11 -3.62
N HIS A 252 -7.14 8.22 -3.72
CA HIS A 252 -8.00 7.06 -4.01
C HIS A 252 -7.69 6.45 -5.40
N LEU A 253 -7.50 7.27 -6.43
CA LEU A 253 -7.09 6.80 -7.75
C LEU A 253 -5.71 6.12 -7.72
N LEU A 254 -4.75 6.63 -6.96
CA LEU A 254 -3.45 5.98 -6.79
C LEU A 254 -3.58 4.59 -6.16
N ASP A 255 -4.46 4.41 -5.16
CA ASP A 255 -4.72 3.09 -4.56
C ASP A 255 -5.30 2.12 -5.59
N GLN A 256 -6.30 2.54 -6.34
CA GLN A 256 -6.94 1.73 -7.38
C GLN A 256 -5.96 1.36 -8.50
N MET A 257 -5.16 2.32 -8.97
CA MET A 257 -4.14 2.09 -9.99
C MET A 257 -3.06 1.13 -9.49
N LEU A 258 -2.59 1.29 -8.24
CA LEU A 258 -1.56 0.42 -7.66
C LEU A 258 -2.08 -1.02 -7.53
N ALA A 259 -3.30 -1.21 -7.03
CA ALA A 259 -3.94 -2.53 -6.95
C ALA A 259 -4.04 -3.20 -8.33
N TRP A 260 -4.46 -2.45 -9.35
CA TRP A 260 -4.55 -2.95 -10.71
C TRP A 260 -3.17 -3.31 -11.29
N LEU A 261 -2.14 -2.47 -11.11
CA LEU A 261 -0.78 -2.73 -11.59
C LEU A 261 -0.21 -4.02 -11.00
N ARG A 262 -0.41 -4.24 -9.70
CA ARG A 262 0.05 -5.45 -8.99
C ARG A 262 -0.65 -6.71 -9.46
N TRP A 263 -1.92 -6.61 -9.85
CA TRP A 263 -2.69 -7.76 -10.33
C TRP A 263 -2.49 -8.07 -11.81
N LYS A 264 -2.38 -7.04 -12.67
CA LYS A 264 -2.43 -7.20 -14.14
C LYS A 264 -1.11 -6.95 -14.86
N VAL A 265 -0.23 -6.10 -14.34
CA VAL A 265 0.94 -5.65 -15.09
C VAL A 265 2.21 -6.30 -14.55
N LEU A 266 2.47 -6.14 -13.25
CA LEU A 266 3.71 -6.61 -12.63
C LEU A 266 3.95 -8.13 -12.78
N PRO A 267 2.95 -9.01 -12.65
CA PRO A 267 3.16 -10.46 -12.84
C PRO A 267 3.61 -10.83 -14.27
N ASN A 268 3.33 -9.97 -15.26
CA ASN A 268 3.66 -10.20 -16.67
C ASN A 268 5.01 -9.58 -17.08
N LEU A 269 5.74 -8.95 -16.14
CA LEU A 269 7.06 -8.36 -16.40
C LEU A 269 8.22 -9.23 -15.90
N THR A 270 7.91 -10.34 -15.24
CA THR A 270 8.87 -11.30 -14.67
C THR A 270 9.18 -12.49 -15.60
N GLU A 271 8.79 -12.41 -16.87
CA GLU A 271 9.19 -13.34 -17.96
C GLU A 271 10.21 -12.69 -18.89
#